data_AF-A0A522QHK2-F1
#
_entry.id   AF-A0A522QHK2-F1
#
_cell.length_a   1.000
_cell.length_b   1.000
_cell.length_c   1.000
_cell.angle_alpha   90.00
_cell.angle_beta   90.00
_cell.angle_gamma   90.00
#
_symmetry.space_group_name_H-M   'P 1'
#
loop_
_entity.id
_entity.type
_entity.pdbx_description
1 polymer ?
#
loop_
_entity_poly.entity_id
_entity_poly.type
_entity_poly.pdbx_seq_one_letter_code
_entity_poly.pdbx_strand_id
1 'polypeptide(L)' 'MLVETDDDRHLEYEVVGLLEDDESHESYAICYNKANDEFIVTDEIGKILEDEELAQEVLDHFLSLAEESSEDGD' A
#
# COMPACT_ATOMS: atom_id res chain seq x y z
N MET A 1 6.90 -0.30 9.16
CA MET A 1 6.15 0.90 9.56
C MET A 1 5.22 0.48 10.70
N LEU A 2 5.12 1.29 11.77
CA LEU A 2 4.12 1.06 12.82
C LEU A 2 2.90 1.89 12.44
N VAL A 3 1.83 1.22 12.04
CA VAL A 3 0.56 1.88 11.73
C VAL A 3 -0.33 1.72 12.96
N GLU A 4 -0.79 2.85 13.48
CA GLU A 4 -1.73 2.89 14.59
C GLU A 4 -3.14 2.73 14.01
N THR A 5 -3.80 1.61 14.33
CA THR A 5 -5.19 1.40 13.96
C THR A 5 -6.11 2.02 15.01
N ASP A 6 -7.37 2.30 14.64
CA ASP A 6 -8.41 2.88 15.53
C ASP A 6 -8.63 2.10 16.85
N ASP A 7 -8.13 0.87 16.94
CA ASP A 7 -8.22 -0.01 18.11
C ASP A 7 -7.01 0.11 19.08
N ASP A 8 -6.16 1.16 18.97
CA ASP A 8 -4.91 1.33 19.74
C ASP A 8 -3.90 0.17 19.54
N ARG A 9 -4.06 -0.61 18.47
CA ARG A 9 -3.19 -1.76 18.15
C ARG A 9 -2.08 -1.31 17.22
N HIS A 10 -0.86 -1.24 17.76
CA HIS A 10 0.35 -1.08 16.96
C HIS A 10 0.63 -2.41 16.26
N LEU A 11 0.33 -2.46 14.96
CA LEU A 11 0.63 -3.61 14.13
C LEU A 11 1.90 -3.32 13.32
N GLU A 12 2.77 -4.33 13.22
CA GLU A 12 3.97 -4.25 12.41
C GLU A 12 3.60 -4.50 10.95
N TYR A 13 3.66 -3.45 10.14
CA TYR A 13 3.45 -3.53 8.69
C TYR A 13 4.78 -3.39 7.96
N GLU A 14 4.95 -4.20 6.93
CA GLU A 14 6.09 -4.11 6.01
C GLU A 14 5.66 -3.32 4.78
N VAL A 15 6.33 -2.21 4.49
CA VAL A 15 6.08 -1.46 3.25
C VAL A 15 6.64 -2.28 2.10
N VAL A 16 5.75 -2.77 1.24
CA VAL A 16 6.11 -3.62 0.09
C VAL A 16 6.11 -2.85 -1.22
N GLY A 17 5.44 -1.70 -1.25
CA GLY A 17 5.33 -0.85 -2.42
C GLY A 17 5.00 0.59 -2.06
N LEU A 18 5.36 1.51 -2.94
CA LEU A 18 4.98 2.92 -2.89
C LEU A 18 4.47 3.28 -4.28
N LEU A 19 3.40 4.07 -4.34
CA LEU A 19 2.78 4.51 -5.57
C LEU A 19 2.57 6.02 -5.45
N GLU A 20 3.09 6.76 -6.42
CA GLU A 20 2.95 8.22 -6.48
C GLU A 20 1.93 8.54 -7.57
N ASP A 21 0.90 9.29 -7.21
CA ASP A 21 -0.09 9.79 -8.15
C ASP A 21 0.39 11.14 -8.69
N ASP A 22 0.92 11.14 -9.91
CA ASP A 22 1.48 12.34 -10.56
C ASP A 22 0.40 13.41 -10.81
N GLU A 23 -0.88 13.00 -10.93
CA GLU A 23 -2.01 13.91 -11.13
C GLU A 23 -2.43 14.61 -9.84
N SER A 24 -2.49 13.89 -8.74
CA SER A 24 -2.95 14.41 -7.44
C SER A 24 -1.81 14.87 -6.54
N HIS A 25 -0.55 14.57 -6.91
CA HIS A 25 0.65 14.81 -6.09
C HIS A 25 0.60 14.07 -4.73
N GLU A 26 -0.20 13.02 -4.64
CA GLU A 26 -0.38 12.21 -3.43
C GLU A 26 0.49 10.95 -3.52
N SER A 27 1.03 10.51 -2.38
CA SER A 27 1.85 9.30 -2.30
C SER A 27 1.20 8.26 -1.41
N TYR A 28 0.99 7.08 -1.98
CA TYR A 28 0.36 5.95 -1.32
C TYR A 28 1.38 4.86 -1.03
N ALA A 29 1.40 4.34 0.19
CA ALA A 29 2.25 3.27 0.64
C ALA A 29 1.45 1.98 0.83
N ILE A 30 1.85 0.94 0.10
CA ILE A 30 1.30 -0.40 0.23
C ILE A 30 2.03 -1.12 1.36
N CYS A 31 1.27 -1.50 2.38
CA CYS A 31 1.74 -2.11 3.61
C CYS A 31 1.17 -3.53 3.74
N TYR A 32 2.04 -4.52 3.92
CA TYR A 32 1.65 -5.91 4.15
C TYR A 32 1.81 -6.30 5.61
N ASN A 33 0.77 -6.91 6.17
CA ASN A 33 0.73 -7.45 7.51
C ASN A 33 0.92 -8.98 7.49
N LYS A 34 2.12 -9.44 7.83
CA LYS A 34 2.43 -10.88 7.94
C LYS A 34 1.63 -11.60 9.03
N ALA A 35 1.19 -10.88 10.07
CA ALA A 35 0.48 -11.50 11.19
C ALA A 35 -0.98 -11.84 10.85
N ASN A 36 -1.62 -11.02 10.01
CA ASN A 36 -3.02 -11.20 9.59
C ASN A 36 -3.16 -11.65 8.13
N ASP A 37 -2.04 -11.73 7.39
CA ASP A 37 -2.00 -11.99 5.95
C ASP A 37 -2.88 -11.00 5.17
N GLU A 38 -2.73 -9.71 5.48
CA GLU A 38 -3.58 -8.63 4.97
C GLU A 38 -2.74 -7.52 4.34
N PHE A 39 -3.23 -6.96 3.24
CA PHE A 39 -2.66 -5.77 2.61
C PHE A 39 -3.50 -4.55 2.93
N ILE A 40 -2.85 -3.48 3.37
CA ILE A 40 -3.47 -2.18 3.59
C ILE A 40 -2.74 -1.13 2.76
N VAL A 41 -3.46 -0.10 2.36
CA VAL A 41 -2.89 1.09 1.74
C VAL A 41 -2.88 2.21 2.76
N THR A 42 -1.79 2.96 2.80
CA THR A 42 -1.61 4.10 3.69
C THR A 42 -1.20 5.32 2.88
N ASP A 43 -1.48 6.51 3.39
CA ASP A 43 -1.08 7.79 2.81
C ASP A 43 0.39 8.13 3.15
N GLU A 44 0.93 9.23 2.61
CA GLU A 44 2.32 9.68 2.81
C GLU A 44 2.68 9.87 4.30
N ILE A 45 1.68 10.21 5.12
CA ILE A 45 1.82 10.38 6.57
C ILE A 45 1.67 9.07 7.36
N GLY A 46 1.39 7.94 6.69
CA GLY A 46 1.17 6.63 7.32
C GLY A 46 -0.24 6.41 7.85
N LYS A 47 -1.21 7.24 7.46
CA LYS A 47 -2.61 7.05 7.81
C LYS A 47 -3.21 5.98 6.90
N ILE A 48 -3.93 5.02 7.45
CA ILE A 48 -4.66 4.02 6.66
C ILE A 48 -5.67 4.73 5.77
N LEU A 49 -5.68 4.33 4.50
CA LEU A 49 -6.65 4.79 3.52
C LEU A 49 -8.01 4.17 3.89
N GLU A 50 -8.96 5.03 4.27
CA GLU A 50 -10.32 4.60 4.62
C GLU A 50 -11.16 4.29 3.37
N ASP A 51 -10.74 4.81 2.22
CA ASP A 51 -11.36 4.58 0.92
C ASP A 51 -10.94 3.22 0.34
N GLU A 52 -11.81 2.21 0.50
CA GLU A 52 -11.58 0.85 0.03
C GLU A 52 -11.45 0.77 -1.50
N GLU A 53 -12.20 1.60 -2.24
CA GLU A 53 -12.13 1.65 -3.71
C GLU A 53 -10.76 2.11 -4.17
N LEU A 54 -10.27 3.23 -3.63
CA LEU A 54 -8.94 3.76 -3.94
C LEU A 54 -7.83 2.81 -3.49
N ALA A 55 -7.98 2.17 -2.32
CA ALA A 55 -7.01 1.18 -1.85
C ALA A 55 -6.88 0.01 -2.82
N GLN A 56 -8.00 -0.48 -3.37
CA GLN A 56 -7.99 -1.52 -4.38
C GLN A 56 -7.36 -1.05 -5.69
N GLU A 57 -7.66 0.16 -6.17
CA GLU A 57 -7.05 0.69 -7.39
C GLU A 57 -5.53 0.84 -7.25
N VAL A 58 -5.04 1.34 -6.11
CA VAL A 58 -3.60 1.44 -5.83
C VAL A 58 -2.94 0.06 -5.78
N LEU A 59 -3.58 -0.92 -5.15
CA LEU A 59 -3.08 -2.30 -5.09
C LEU A 59 -3.04 -2.96 -6.47
N ASP A 60 -4.10 -2.81 -7.26
CA ASP A 60 -4.20 -3.37 -8.62
C ASP A 60 -3.13 -2.75 -9.53
N HIS A 61 -2.98 -1.42 -9.48
CA HIS A 61 -1.95 -0.71 -10.24
C HIS A 61 -0.55 -1.14 -9.82
N PHE A 62 -0.28 -1.27 -8.52
CA PHE A 62 1.01 -1.79 -8.02
C PHE A 62 1.31 -3.21 -8.52
N LEU A 63 0.32 -4.11 -8.49
CA LEU A 63 0.49 -5.48 -8.98
C LEU A 63 0.73 -5.51 -10.49
N SER A 64 0.01 -4.70 -11.26
CA SER A 64 0.21 -4.56 -12.71
C SER A 64 1.62 -4.05 -13.02
N LEU A 65 2.12 -3.07 -12.25
CA LEU A 65 3.49 -2.57 -12.39
C LEU A 65 4.53 -3.64 -12.04
N ALA A 66 4.29 -4.43 -11.00
CA ALA A 66 5.18 -5.52 -10.60
C ALA A 66 5.21 -6.65 -11.65
N GLU A 67 4.08 -6.94 -12.29
CA GLU A 67 3.98 -7.90 -13.40
C GLU A 67 4.74 -7.37 -14.63
N GLU A 68 4.55 -6.11 -15.00
CA GLU A 68 5.27 -5.48 -16.12
C GLU A 68 6.78 -5.35 -15.84
N SER A 69 7.18 -5.06 -14.60
CA SER A 69 8.59 -5.01 -14.19
C SER A 69 9.27 -6.39 -14.17
N SER A 70 8.49 -7.47 -14.21
CA SER A 70 8.98 -8.84 -14.31
C SER A 70 9.14 -9.32 -15.77
N GLU A 71 8.67 -8.55 -16.76
CA GLU A 71 8.70 -8.91 -18.19
C GLU A 71 9.90 -8.34 -18.98
N ASP A 72 10.94 -7.84 -18.28
CA ASP A 72 12.26 -7.56 -18.87
C ASP A 72 13.29 -8.61 -18.40
N GLY A 73 13.12 -9.87 -18.82
CA GLY A 73 14.03 -10.95 -18.44
C GLY A 73 13.78 -12.34 -19.03
N ASP A 74 13.77 -12.48 -20.36
CA ASP A 74 14.56 -13.47 -21.18
C ASP A 74 13.99 -13.60 -22.62
#